data_AF-A0A514XDP1-F1
#
_entry.id   AF-A0A514XDP1-F1
#
_cell.length_a   1.000
_cell.length_b   1.000
_cell.length_c   1.000
_cell.angle_alpha   90.00
_cell.angle_beta   90.00
_cell.angle_gamma   90.00
#
_symmetry.space_group_name_H-M   'P 1'
#
loop_
_entity.id
_entity.type
_entity.pdbx_description
1 polymer ?
#
loop_
_entity_poly.entity_id
_entity_poly.type
_entity_poly.pdbx_seq_one_letter_code
_entity_poly.pdbx_strand_id
1 'polypeptide(L)'
;MYSLVLRSLLVLVTVMSVAMAAFANEGGGGHGGGEEKKAEGGEGAKEEKAEPKSAEESYDKVAAKVAALEAKIHSGQEEIEKLIEEKAHAKDPAQINEIVKQMLTLHKELQKNVQEYDQVRGLMKYRYPEKGLTTKREYERIEVKSLDDMESAMSLSSSVKRTMKKVRKQYDTPEQAKARVEAEAKRHGEDSKKIKKQPELTEPVILKK
;
A
#
# COMPACT_ATOMS: atom_id res chain seq x y z
N MET A 1 -11.47 37.40 -35.56
CA MET A 1 -11.65 36.18 -34.73
C MET A 1 -11.22 36.36 -33.27
N TYR A 2 -11.24 37.58 -32.71
CA TYR A 2 -10.86 37.83 -31.30
C TYR A 2 -12.06 38.07 -30.37
N SER A 3 -13.27 38.25 -30.90
CA SER A 3 -14.48 38.54 -30.10
C SER A 3 -15.15 37.28 -29.52
N LEU A 4 -14.90 36.10 -30.08
CA LEU A 4 -15.47 34.83 -29.62
C LEU A 4 -14.71 34.24 -28.41
N VAL A 5 -13.38 34.41 -28.37
CA VAL A 5 -12.55 33.89 -27.27
C VAL A 5 -12.80 34.68 -25.97
N LEU A 6 -12.94 36.01 -26.05
CA LEU A 6 -13.19 36.85 -24.88
C LEU A 6 -14.55 36.59 -24.22
N ARG A 7 -15.57 36.22 -25.00
CA ARG A 7 -16.91 35.89 -24.44
C ARG A 7 -16.92 34.53 -23.75
N SER A 8 -16.10 33.57 -24.20
CA SER A 8 -16.00 32.26 -23.54
C SER A 8 -15.31 32.33 -22.17
N LEU A 9 -14.37 33.26 -22.00
CA LEU A 9 -13.60 33.40 -20.77
C LEU A 9 -14.42 34.04 -19.62
N LEU A 10 -15.40 34.88 -19.95
CA LEU A 10 -16.22 35.59 -18.98
C LEU A 10 -17.35 34.72 -18.39
N VAL A 11 -17.80 33.69 -19.12
CA VAL A 11 -18.77 32.69 -18.63
C VAL A 11 -18.10 31.70 -17.68
N LEU A 12 -16.81 31.42 -17.84
CA LEU A 12 -16.12 30.43 -17.00
C LEU A 12 -15.76 30.98 -15.60
N VAL A 13 -15.59 32.30 -15.47
CA VAL A 13 -15.34 32.95 -14.17
C VAL A 13 -16.62 33.07 -13.32
N THR A 14 -17.81 33.11 -13.93
CA THR A 14 -19.08 33.26 -13.20
C THR A 14 -19.63 31.95 -12.63
N VAL A 15 -19.17 30.78 -13.09
CA VAL A 15 -19.60 29.48 -12.54
C VAL A 15 -18.80 29.06 -11.29
N MET A 16 -17.67 29.71 -10.98
CA MET A 16 -16.87 29.38 -9.79
C MET A 16 -17.31 30.06 -8.48
N SER A 17 -18.31 30.95 -8.50
CA SER A 17 -18.67 31.75 -7.31
C SER A 17 -19.88 31.25 -6.49
N VAL A 18 -20.41 30.04 -6.73
CA VAL A 18 -21.66 29.57 -6.08
C VAL A 18 -21.50 28.35 -5.15
N ALA A 19 -20.28 27.89 -4.86
CA ALA A 19 -20.09 26.64 -4.08
C ALA A 19 -19.40 26.80 -2.70
N MET A 20 -19.49 27.96 -2.04
CA MET A 20 -18.99 28.12 -0.66
C MET A 20 -20.00 28.80 0.27
N ALA A 21 -21.14 28.13 0.48
CA ALA A 21 -21.99 28.37 1.64
C ALA A 21 -22.72 27.08 2.01
N ALA A 22 -22.19 26.34 3.00
CA ALA A 22 -22.92 25.55 3.99
C ALA A 22 -22.00 24.46 4.58
N PHE A 23 -21.39 24.73 5.73
CA PHE A 23 -21.35 23.78 6.84
C PHE A 23 -21.13 24.58 8.13
N ALA A 24 -22.25 25.10 8.64
CA ALA A 24 -22.43 25.27 10.06
C ALA A 24 -22.57 23.87 10.67
N ASN A 25 -21.71 23.52 11.62
CA ASN A 25 -22.03 22.47 12.59
C ASN A 25 -21.63 22.96 13.98
N GLU A 26 -22.67 23.18 14.78
CA GLU A 26 -22.64 23.39 16.22
C GLU A 26 -22.30 22.08 16.95
N GLY A 27 -21.83 22.21 18.19
CA GLY A 27 -21.66 21.10 19.15
C GLY A 27 -20.19 20.88 19.48
N GLY A 28 -19.69 21.15 20.69
CA GLY A 28 -20.33 21.05 21.99
C GLY A 28 -19.67 19.91 22.77
N GLY A 29 -19.26 20.15 24.01
CA GLY A 29 -18.88 19.10 24.95
C GLY A 29 -17.50 19.29 25.56
N GLY A 30 -17.47 19.91 26.73
CA GLY A 30 -16.27 20.03 27.55
C GLY A 30 -15.78 18.70 28.09
N HIS A 31 -14.52 18.70 28.49
CA HIS A 31 -13.96 17.77 29.46
C HIS A 31 -13.09 18.58 30.43
N GLY A 32 -13.67 18.83 31.60
CA GLY A 32 -12.91 19.26 32.78
C GLY A 32 -12.05 18.09 33.25
N GLY A 33 -10.77 18.38 33.45
CA GLY A 33 -9.80 17.47 34.02
C GLY A 33 -9.60 17.75 35.50
N GLY A 34 -9.46 16.65 36.26
CA GLY A 34 -8.84 16.55 37.59
C GLY A 34 -9.61 17.23 38.72
N GLU A 35 -9.60 16.75 39.95
CA GLU A 35 -8.92 15.65 40.62
C GLU A 35 -9.51 15.69 42.04
N GLU A 36 -9.84 14.56 42.66
CA GLU A 36 -9.47 14.30 44.07
C GLU A 36 -9.93 12.92 44.55
N LYS A 37 -9.01 12.27 45.27
CA LYS A 37 -9.07 10.95 45.89
C LYS A 37 -9.77 10.99 47.25
N LYS A 38 -10.46 9.90 47.59
CA LYS A 38 -10.52 9.14 48.87
C LYS A 38 -11.89 8.46 48.98
N ALA A 39 -12.12 7.32 49.61
CA ALA A 39 -11.32 6.25 50.22
C ALA A 39 -12.32 5.12 50.58
N GLU A 40 -11.77 3.92 50.82
CA GLU A 40 -12.35 2.81 51.62
C GLU A 40 -13.60 2.03 51.14
N GLY A 41 -13.36 0.74 50.87
CA GLY A 41 -13.87 -0.32 51.74
C GLY A 41 -15.09 -1.13 51.26
N GLY A 42 -14.94 -2.46 51.23
CA GLY A 42 -16.04 -3.38 51.54
C GLY A 42 -16.43 -4.43 50.49
N GLU A 43 -15.88 -5.63 50.68
CA GLU A 43 -16.48 -6.97 50.52
C GLU A 43 -17.50 -7.28 49.39
N GLY A 44 -17.11 -8.24 48.55
CA GLY A 44 -17.90 -9.47 48.40
C GLY A 44 -19.09 -9.44 47.44
N ALA A 45 -18.83 -9.54 46.14
CA ALA A 45 -19.83 -10.05 45.20
C ALA A 45 -19.15 -10.88 44.08
N LYS A 46 -19.13 -12.19 44.31
CA LYS A 46 -19.34 -13.28 43.34
C LYS A 46 -19.18 -12.84 41.87
N GLU A 47 -17.97 -13.00 41.35
CA GLU A 47 -17.67 -12.83 39.93
C GLU A 47 -18.30 -14.00 39.17
N GLU A 48 -19.56 -13.81 38.81
CA GLU A 48 -20.25 -14.64 37.85
C GLU A 48 -19.48 -14.51 36.53
N LYS A 49 -18.87 -15.61 36.15
CA LYS A 49 -18.09 -15.78 34.93
C LYS A 49 -19.04 -15.60 33.75
N ALA A 50 -19.32 -14.35 33.41
CA ALA A 50 -20.01 -13.98 32.18
C ALA A 50 -19.13 -14.48 31.03
N GLU A 51 -19.58 -15.56 30.41
CA GLU A 51 -19.10 -15.99 29.11
C GLU A 51 -19.05 -14.75 28.20
N PRO A 52 -17.91 -14.46 27.54
CA PRO A 52 -17.91 -13.40 26.54
C PRO A 52 -18.77 -13.92 25.39
N LYS A 53 -20.05 -13.55 25.40
CA LYS A 53 -20.86 -13.50 24.18
C LYS A 53 -20.05 -12.64 23.22
N SER A 54 -19.38 -13.32 22.30
CA SER A 54 -18.75 -12.77 21.11
C SER A 54 -19.68 -11.68 20.60
N ALA A 55 -19.33 -10.41 20.83
CA ALA A 55 -20.06 -9.30 20.27
C ALA A 55 -19.93 -9.50 18.76
N GLU A 56 -21.00 -9.98 18.13
CA GLU A 56 -21.08 -10.11 16.69
C GLU A 56 -20.76 -8.72 16.12
N GLU A 57 -19.55 -8.58 15.57
CA GLU A 57 -19.12 -7.31 15.01
C GLU A 57 -20.04 -7.01 13.84
N SER A 58 -20.89 -5.99 13.98
CA SER A 58 -21.81 -5.60 12.91
C SER A 58 -21.04 -5.32 11.62
N TYR A 59 -21.66 -5.61 10.47
CA TYR A 59 -21.07 -5.42 9.14
C TYR A 59 -20.42 -4.04 9.00
N ASP A 60 -21.08 -2.97 9.48
CA ASP A 60 -20.56 -1.61 9.40
C ASP A 60 -19.24 -1.41 10.16
N LYS A 61 -19.07 -2.09 11.31
CA LYS A 61 -17.81 -2.06 12.06
C LYS A 61 -16.70 -2.75 11.30
N VAL A 62 -16.99 -3.92 10.72
CA VAL A 62 -16.00 -4.68 9.93
C VAL A 62 -15.63 -3.91 8.66
N ALA A 63 -16.60 -3.31 7.97
CA ALA A 63 -16.39 -2.48 6.79
C ALA A 63 -15.56 -1.23 7.12
N ALA A 64 -15.85 -0.55 8.23
CA ALA A 64 -15.07 0.60 8.69
C ALA A 64 -13.62 0.20 9.03
N LYS A 65 -13.40 -0.97 9.64
CA LYS A 65 -12.05 -1.51 9.88
C LYS A 65 -11.29 -1.78 8.59
N VAL A 66 -11.94 -2.38 7.58
CA VAL A 66 -11.32 -2.62 6.27
C VAL A 66 -10.92 -1.29 5.62
N ALA A 67 -11.81 -0.31 5.57
CA ALA A 67 -11.51 1.01 5.02
C ALA A 67 -10.37 1.73 5.78
N ALA A 68 -10.35 1.61 7.12
CA ALA A 68 -9.28 2.17 7.94
C ALA A 68 -7.92 1.49 7.68
N LEU A 69 -7.91 0.16 7.49
CA LEU A 69 -6.70 -0.59 7.16
C LEU A 69 -6.21 -0.25 5.75
N GLU A 70 -7.11 -0.12 4.76
CA GLU A 70 -6.75 0.35 3.41
C GLU A 70 -6.10 1.73 3.46
N ALA A 71 -6.70 2.68 4.17
CA ALA A 71 -6.15 4.01 4.34
C ALA A 71 -4.76 3.99 4.99
N LYS A 72 -4.55 3.15 6.02
CA LYS A 72 -3.25 2.96 6.68
C LYS A 72 -2.19 2.35 5.76
N ILE A 73 -2.57 1.38 4.93
CA ILE A 73 -1.67 0.76 3.96
C ILE A 73 -1.25 1.80 2.92
N HIS A 74 -2.20 2.58 2.39
CA HIS A 74 -1.89 3.65 1.44
C HIS A 74 -1.01 4.73 2.06
N SER A 75 -1.33 5.22 3.26
CA SER A 75 -0.51 6.23 3.93
C SER A 75 0.90 5.72 4.24
N GLY A 76 1.04 4.46 4.66
CA GLY A 76 2.35 3.85 4.91
C GLY A 76 3.18 3.66 3.64
N GLN A 77 2.53 3.37 2.50
CA GLN A 77 3.21 3.34 1.20
C GLN A 77 3.74 4.73 0.82
N GLU A 78 2.91 5.76 0.93
CA GLU A 78 3.32 7.15 0.64
C GLU A 78 4.45 7.63 1.57
N GLU A 79 4.45 7.22 2.84
CA GLU A 79 5.52 7.56 3.78
C GLU A 79 6.84 6.89 3.40
N ILE A 80 6.82 5.61 3.00
CA ILE A 80 8.01 4.92 2.49
C ILE A 80 8.51 5.61 1.21
N GLU A 81 7.61 6.02 0.31
CA GLU A 81 7.98 6.75 -0.91
C GLU A 81 8.68 8.09 -0.59
N LYS A 82 8.19 8.85 0.40
CA LYS A 82 8.85 10.08 0.88
C LYS A 82 10.24 9.79 1.46
N LEU A 83 10.37 8.73 2.26
CA LEU A 83 11.67 8.34 2.81
C LEU A 83 12.66 7.92 1.72
N ILE A 84 12.19 7.31 0.63
CA ILE A 84 13.04 6.98 -0.54
C ILE A 84 13.55 8.26 -1.20
N GLU A 85 12.71 9.28 -1.36
CA GLU A 85 13.11 10.58 -1.89
C GLU A 85 14.11 11.29 -0.96
N GLU A 86 13.85 11.30 0.34
CA GLU A 86 14.75 11.87 1.35
C GLU A 86 16.11 11.16 1.34
N LYS A 87 16.12 9.82 1.25
CA LYS A 87 17.34 9.00 1.11
C LYS A 87 18.11 9.37 -0.16
N ALA A 88 17.43 9.64 -1.27
CA ALA A 88 18.07 10.01 -2.54
C ALA A 88 18.72 11.40 -2.50
N HIS A 89 18.22 12.31 -1.64
CA HIS A 89 18.75 13.66 -1.47
C HIS A 89 19.73 13.81 -0.30
N ALA A 90 19.70 12.90 0.67
CA ALA A 90 20.61 12.88 1.80
C ALA A 90 22.06 12.60 1.34
N LYS A 91 23.01 13.37 1.90
CA LYS A 91 24.45 13.22 1.62
C LYS A 91 25.21 12.63 2.80
N ASP A 92 24.65 12.72 4.01
CA ASP A 92 25.26 12.22 5.23
C ASP A 92 24.96 10.73 5.40
N PRO A 93 25.98 9.85 5.50
CA PRO A 93 25.78 8.43 5.74
C PRO A 93 25.03 8.13 7.04
N ALA A 94 25.13 8.96 8.08
CA ALA A 94 24.41 8.74 9.33
C ALA A 94 22.89 8.93 9.15
N GLN A 95 22.49 9.98 8.42
CA GLN A 95 21.09 10.25 8.08
C GLN A 95 20.51 9.17 7.16
N ILE A 96 21.27 8.72 6.16
CA ILE A 96 20.86 7.63 5.27
C ILE A 96 20.56 6.35 6.06
N ASN A 97 21.42 5.99 7.02
CA ASN A 97 21.21 4.80 7.84
C ASN A 97 19.96 4.91 8.72
N GLU A 98 19.64 6.10 9.23
CA GLU A 98 18.44 6.32 10.02
C GLU A 98 17.17 6.22 9.17
N ILE A 99 17.17 6.82 7.98
CA ILE A 99 16.09 6.71 7.01
C ILE A 99 15.85 5.24 6.64
N VAL A 100 16.93 4.47 6.39
CA VAL A 100 16.82 3.04 6.08
C VAL A 100 16.20 2.24 7.23
N LYS A 101 16.53 2.55 8.49
CA LYS A 101 15.88 1.89 9.65
C LYS A 101 14.40 2.22 9.75
N GLN A 102 14.04 3.48 9.50
CA GLN A 102 12.64 3.93 9.48
C GLN A 102 11.87 3.21 8.36
N MET A 103 12.43 3.15 7.15
CA MET A 103 11.86 2.39 6.02
C MET A 103 11.64 0.91 6.37
N LEU A 104 12.61 0.25 7.00
CA LEU A 104 12.47 -1.16 7.42
C LEU A 104 11.38 -1.34 8.49
N THR A 105 11.23 -0.38 9.39
CA THR A 105 10.22 -0.42 10.45
C THR A 105 8.82 -0.25 9.87
N LEU A 106 8.63 0.77 9.03
CA LEU A 106 7.37 1.01 8.32
C LEU A 106 7.01 -0.14 7.39
N HIS A 107 7.98 -0.74 6.69
CA HIS A 107 7.70 -1.89 5.82
C HIS A 107 7.20 -3.11 6.59
N LYS A 108 7.77 -3.39 7.77
CA LYS A 108 7.29 -4.45 8.67
C LYS A 108 5.88 -4.15 9.18
N GLU A 109 5.59 -2.90 9.52
CA GLU A 109 4.24 -2.49 9.94
C GLU A 109 3.23 -2.63 8.79
N LEU A 110 3.62 -2.22 7.58
CA LEU A 110 2.82 -2.36 6.37
C LEU A 110 2.46 -3.82 6.10
N GLN A 111 3.42 -4.73 6.25
CA GLN A 111 3.18 -6.18 6.13
C GLN A 111 2.15 -6.68 7.14
N LYS A 112 2.21 -6.22 8.40
CA LYS A 112 1.22 -6.57 9.42
C LYS A 112 -0.17 -6.03 9.07
N ASN A 113 -0.25 -4.76 8.66
CA ASN A 113 -1.51 -4.13 8.26
C ASN A 113 -2.16 -4.84 7.08
N VAL A 114 -1.37 -5.32 6.11
CA VAL A 114 -1.89 -6.13 4.98
C VAL A 114 -2.38 -7.51 5.43
N GLN A 115 -1.69 -8.16 6.37
CA GLN A 115 -2.15 -9.43 6.93
C GLN A 115 -3.47 -9.25 7.69
N GLU A 116 -3.58 -8.20 8.51
CA GLU A 116 -4.82 -7.86 9.22
C GLU A 116 -5.94 -7.51 8.24
N TYR A 117 -5.64 -6.75 7.19
CA TYR A 117 -6.58 -6.44 6.11
C TYR A 117 -7.14 -7.71 5.47
N ASP A 118 -6.26 -8.65 5.08
CA ASP A 118 -6.66 -9.92 4.47
C ASP A 118 -7.56 -10.75 5.43
N GLN A 119 -7.26 -10.75 6.74
CA GLN A 119 -8.07 -11.43 7.75
C GLN A 119 -9.47 -10.82 7.89
N VAL A 120 -9.55 -9.50 8.12
CA VAL A 120 -10.81 -8.78 8.32
C VAL A 120 -11.67 -8.84 7.04
N ARG A 121 -11.04 -8.73 5.88
CA ARG A 121 -11.70 -8.91 4.58
C ARG A 121 -12.22 -10.34 4.39
N GLY A 122 -11.46 -11.34 4.82
CA GLY A 122 -11.90 -12.74 4.86
C GLY A 122 -13.17 -12.90 5.70
N LEU A 123 -13.24 -12.25 6.86
CA LEU A 123 -14.45 -12.24 7.70
C LEU A 123 -15.65 -11.64 6.95
N MET A 124 -15.47 -10.52 6.23
CA MET A 124 -16.56 -9.93 5.42
C MET A 124 -17.07 -10.90 4.36
N LYS A 125 -16.14 -11.58 3.65
CA LYS A 125 -16.46 -12.51 2.57
C LYS A 125 -17.29 -13.70 3.05
N TYR A 126 -16.94 -14.28 4.20
CA TYR A 126 -17.59 -15.51 4.69
C TYR A 126 -18.77 -15.25 5.64
N ARG A 127 -18.74 -14.18 6.46
CA ARG A 127 -19.83 -13.86 7.40
C ARG A 127 -20.98 -13.08 6.75
N TYR A 128 -20.69 -12.25 5.75
CA TYR A 128 -21.67 -11.36 5.12
C TYR A 128 -21.69 -11.49 3.59
N PRO A 129 -21.92 -12.70 3.03
CA PRO A 129 -21.87 -12.93 1.58
C PRO A 129 -22.89 -12.08 0.82
N GLU A 130 -24.07 -11.86 1.40
CA GLU A 130 -25.17 -11.06 0.82
C GLU A 130 -24.76 -9.60 0.55
N LYS A 131 -23.91 -9.03 1.40
CA LYS A 131 -23.43 -7.64 1.27
C LYS A 131 -22.29 -7.50 0.25
N GLY A 132 -21.58 -8.59 -0.04
CA GLY A 132 -20.51 -8.64 -1.04
C GLY A 132 -20.99 -8.69 -2.49
N LEU A 133 -22.30 -8.84 -2.74
CA LEU A 133 -22.87 -8.79 -4.10
C LEU A 133 -23.02 -7.35 -4.62
N THR A 134 -23.19 -6.36 -3.73
CA THR A 134 -23.45 -4.96 -4.09
C THR A 134 -22.18 -4.13 -4.29
N THR A 135 -21.09 -4.49 -3.62
CA THR A 135 -19.75 -3.93 -3.87
C THR A 135 -19.10 -4.79 -4.96
N LYS A 136 -18.62 -4.16 -6.04
CA LYS A 136 -18.06 -4.85 -7.22
C LYS A 136 -17.13 -6.00 -6.80
N ARG A 137 -17.37 -7.20 -7.35
CA ARG A 137 -16.63 -8.46 -7.05
C ARG A 137 -15.12 -8.43 -7.40
N GLU A 138 -14.58 -7.28 -7.79
CA GLU A 138 -13.16 -7.11 -8.09
C GLU A 138 -12.42 -6.95 -6.76
N TYR A 139 -12.22 -8.08 -6.08
CA TYR A 139 -11.41 -8.13 -4.89
C TYR A 139 -9.93 -8.15 -5.29
N GLU A 140 -9.35 -7.00 -5.60
CA GLU A 140 -7.91 -6.91 -5.76
C GLU A 140 -7.24 -7.19 -4.42
N ARG A 141 -6.24 -8.07 -4.41
CA ARG A 141 -5.41 -8.30 -3.24
C ARG A 141 -4.36 -7.21 -3.22
N ILE A 142 -4.24 -6.51 -2.09
CA ILE A 142 -3.18 -5.53 -1.92
C ILE A 142 -1.91 -6.32 -1.58
N GLU A 143 -0.99 -6.40 -2.53
CA GLU A 143 0.32 -7.04 -2.32
C GLU A 143 1.35 -6.00 -1.90
N VAL A 144 2.09 -6.31 -0.83
CA VAL A 144 3.21 -5.48 -0.39
C VAL A 144 4.37 -5.68 -1.35
N LYS A 145 4.73 -4.62 -2.07
CA LYS A 145 5.94 -4.59 -2.90
C LYS A 145 7.20 -4.68 -2.02
N SER A 146 8.27 -5.26 -2.55
CA SER A 146 9.55 -5.24 -1.85
C SER A 146 10.11 -3.81 -1.82
N LEU A 147 10.93 -3.49 -0.80
CA LEU A 147 11.57 -2.16 -0.73
C LEU A 147 12.43 -1.87 -1.96
N ASP A 148 13.12 -2.89 -2.50
CA ASP A 148 13.91 -2.76 -3.72
C ASP A 148 13.02 -2.47 -4.95
N ASP A 149 11.85 -3.10 -5.04
CA ASP A 149 10.88 -2.78 -6.10
C ASP A 149 10.35 -1.34 -5.97
N MET A 150 10.08 -0.87 -4.74
CA MET A 150 9.65 0.50 -4.49
C MET A 150 10.74 1.51 -4.86
N GLU A 151 11.98 1.28 -4.43
CA GLU A 151 13.13 2.12 -4.77
C GLU A 151 13.40 2.13 -6.27
N SER A 152 13.38 0.97 -6.92
CA SER A 152 13.60 0.85 -8.36
C SER A 152 12.52 1.59 -9.16
N ALA A 153 11.26 1.55 -8.71
CA ALA A 153 10.14 2.24 -9.36
C ALA A 153 10.28 3.76 -9.34
N MET A 154 10.89 4.32 -8.29
CA MET A 154 11.17 5.74 -8.13
C MET A 154 12.53 6.18 -8.70
N SER A 155 13.45 5.23 -8.93
CA SER A 155 14.78 5.55 -9.44
C SER A 155 14.74 6.25 -10.82
N LEU A 156 15.65 7.20 -11.03
CA LEU A 156 15.82 7.88 -12.33
C LEU A 156 16.12 6.87 -13.45
N SER A 157 16.85 5.80 -13.13
CA SER A 157 17.22 4.76 -14.09
C SER A 157 16.02 4.02 -14.68
N SER A 158 14.99 3.75 -13.88
CA SER A 158 13.77 3.09 -14.34
C SER A 158 12.93 4.04 -15.20
N SER A 159 12.88 5.32 -14.83
CA SER A 159 12.24 6.38 -15.61
C SER A 159 12.90 6.55 -16.98
N VAL A 160 14.23 6.58 -17.05
CA VAL A 160 14.98 6.62 -18.32
C VAL A 160 14.67 5.39 -19.18
N LYS A 161 14.67 4.18 -18.60
CA LYS A 161 14.31 2.95 -19.33
C LYS A 161 12.88 3.00 -19.88
N ARG A 162 11.91 3.48 -19.11
CA ARG A 162 10.50 3.64 -19.52
C ARG A 162 10.39 4.64 -20.67
N THR A 163 11.06 5.78 -20.58
CA THR A 163 11.09 6.80 -21.64
C THR A 163 11.73 6.27 -22.91
N MET A 164 12.91 5.63 -22.79
CA MET A 164 13.58 5.00 -23.94
C MET A 164 12.68 3.96 -24.60
N LYS A 165 11.97 3.13 -23.83
CA LYS A 165 11.00 2.15 -24.37
C LYS A 165 9.87 2.82 -25.17
N LYS A 166 9.36 3.97 -24.73
CA LYS A 166 8.34 4.74 -25.46
C LYS A 166 8.89 5.34 -26.74
N VAL A 167 10.07 5.96 -26.69
CA VAL A 167 10.77 6.52 -27.86
C VAL A 167 10.98 5.44 -28.91
N ARG A 168 11.53 4.29 -28.50
CA ARG A 168 11.72 3.12 -29.37
C ARG A 168 10.42 2.65 -30.01
N LYS A 169 9.33 2.57 -29.24
CA LYS A 169 8.03 2.18 -29.79
C LYS A 169 7.49 3.16 -30.84
N GLN A 170 7.82 4.45 -30.73
CA GLN A 170 7.35 5.50 -31.65
C GLN A 170 8.25 5.68 -32.88
N TYR A 171 9.55 5.46 -32.73
CA TYR A 171 10.55 5.85 -33.74
C TYR A 171 11.39 4.68 -34.28
N ASP A 172 11.37 3.48 -33.67
CA ASP A 172 12.12 2.35 -34.22
C ASP A 172 11.41 1.82 -35.48
N THR A 173 12.18 1.63 -36.55
CA THR A 173 11.71 0.92 -37.74
C THR A 173 11.58 -0.58 -37.42
N PRO A 174 10.72 -1.32 -38.14
CA PRO A 174 10.54 -2.75 -37.91
C PRO A 174 11.84 -3.58 -38.06
N GLU A 175 12.81 -3.10 -38.86
CA GLU A 175 14.15 -3.72 -38.95
C GLU A 175 14.98 -3.48 -37.69
N GLN A 176 14.97 -2.27 -37.12
CA GLN A 176 15.70 -1.95 -35.90
C GLN A 176 15.10 -2.65 -34.68
N ALA A 177 13.77 -2.79 -34.64
CA ALA A 177 13.09 -3.56 -33.61
C ALA A 177 13.51 -5.04 -33.62
N LYS A 178 13.59 -5.67 -34.80
CA LYS A 178 14.02 -7.07 -34.96
C LYS A 178 15.48 -7.28 -34.58
N ALA A 179 16.37 -6.44 -35.08
CA ALA A 179 17.81 -6.51 -34.76
C ALA A 179 18.08 -6.41 -33.26
N ARG A 180 17.26 -5.64 -32.53
CA ARG A 180 17.43 -5.46 -31.09
C ARG A 180 16.81 -6.58 -30.26
N VAL A 181 15.69 -7.16 -30.67
CA VAL A 181 15.15 -8.38 -30.05
C VAL A 181 16.15 -9.53 -30.18
N GLU A 182 16.81 -9.66 -31.33
CA GLU A 182 17.90 -10.63 -31.53
C GLU A 182 19.13 -10.34 -30.66
N ALA A 183 19.48 -9.06 -30.47
CA ALA A 183 20.57 -8.67 -29.59
C ALA A 183 20.26 -8.92 -28.10
N GLU A 184 19.02 -8.68 -27.66
CA GLU A 184 18.58 -8.94 -26.28
C GLU A 184 18.46 -10.46 -26.00
N ALA A 185 18.01 -11.25 -26.97
CA ALA A 185 17.98 -12.70 -26.88
C ALA A 185 19.39 -13.31 -26.72
N LYS A 186 20.40 -12.76 -27.42
CA LYS A 186 21.80 -13.20 -27.28
C LYS A 186 22.39 -12.90 -25.91
N ARG A 187 22.01 -11.78 -25.28
CA ARG A 187 22.47 -11.42 -23.93
C ARG A 187 21.88 -12.31 -22.82
N HIS A 188 20.61 -12.70 -22.92
CA HIS A 188 19.97 -13.58 -21.93
C HIS A 188 20.32 -15.08 -22.08
N GLY A 189 20.87 -15.49 -23.23
CA GLY A 189 21.32 -16.87 -23.47
C GLY A 189 22.63 -17.24 -22.77
N GLU A 190 23.47 -16.27 -22.39
CA GLU A 190 24.74 -16.52 -21.71
C GLU A 190 24.60 -16.71 -20.20
N ASP A 191 23.64 -16.03 -19.55
CA ASP A 191 23.44 -16.11 -18.10
C ASP A 191 22.76 -17.43 -17.64
N SER A 192 21.97 -18.05 -18.51
CA SER A 192 21.28 -19.32 -18.21
C SER A 192 22.18 -20.56 -18.26
N LYS A 193 23.42 -20.45 -18.77
CA LYS A 193 24.40 -21.56 -18.79
C LYS A 193 25.22 -21.72 -17.51
N LYS A 194 25.18 -20.76 -16.57
CA LYS A 194 25.95 -20.82 -15.31
C LYS A 194 25.19 -21.39 -14.11
N ILE A 195 23.89 -21.69 -14.22
CA ILE A 195 23.09 -22.26 -13.12
C ILE A 195 22.70 -23.71 -13.46
N LYS A 196 23.68 -24.61 -13.64
CA LYS A 196 23.46 -26.06 -13.57
C LYS A 196 24.73 -26.75 -13.11
N LYS A 197 24.78 -27.04 -11.81
CA LYS A 197 25.42 -28.22 -11.18
C LYS A 197 25.23 -28.10 -9.67
N GLN A 198 24.00 -28.36 -9.20
CA GLN A 198 23.86 -28.97 -7.88
C GLN A 198 23.82 -30.49 -8.11
N PRO A 199 24.59 -31.29 -7.35
CA PRO A 199 24.55 -32.75 -7.46
C PRO A 199 23.20 -33.25 -6.96
N GLU A 200 22.54 -34.09 -7.76
CA GLU A 200 21.28 -34.74 -7.43
C GLU A 200 21.45 -35.64 -6.20
N LEU A 201 20.62 -35.41 -5.17
CA LEU A 201 20.52 -36.19 -3.93
C LEU A 201 19.82 -37.55 -4.17
N THR A 202 20.37 -38.38 -5.06
CA THR A 202 19.89 -39.76 -5.25
C THR A 202 21.04 -40.76 -5.28
N GLU A 203 21.79 -40.85 -4.19
CA GLU A 203 22.56 -42.06 -3.90
C GLU A 203 21.77 -42.94 -2.92
N PRO A 204 21.33 -44.15 -3.32
CA PRO A 204 20.72 -45.09 -2.39
C PRO A 204 21.80 -45.60 -1.42
N VAL A 205 21.54 -45.43 -0.13
CA VAL A 205 22.36 -45.97 0.96
C VAL A 205 22.30 -47.50 0.92
N ILE A 206 23.37 -48.13 0.43
CA ILE A 206 23.55 -49.58 0.50
C ILE A 206 24.06 -49.92 1.91
N LEU A 207 23.18 -50.42 2.76
CA LEU A 207 23.56 -51.06 4.03
C LEU A 207 24.23 -52.39 3.70
N LYS A 208 25.56 -52.47 3.89
CA LYS A 208 26.28 -53.75 3.89
C LYS A 208 25.86 -54.54 5.14
N LYS A 209 25.43 -55.78 4.92
CA LYS A 209 25.14 -56.79 5.95
C LYS A 209 26.39 -57.17 6.72
#